data_AF-A0A645FLY7-F1
#
_entry.id   AF-A0A645FLY7-F1
#
_cell.length_a   1.000
_cell.length_b   1.000
_cell.length_c   1.000
_cell.angle_alpha   90.00
_cell.angle_beta   90.00
_cell.angle_gamma   90.00
#
_symmetry.space_group_name_H-M   'P 1'
#
loop_
_entity.id
_entity.type
_entity.pdbx_description
1 polymer ?
#
loop_
_entity_poly.entity_id
_entity_poly.type
_entity_poly.pdbx_seq_one_letter_code
_entity_poly.pdbx_strand_id
1 'polypeptide(L)'
;MGFIDRIHCYLHEQYPDIEFIVNREETDNSYYHGINFKISINDMEIVDGGFVDWTQKLLGNKKERLLISGAGVDLQLITGMLDRII
;
A
#
# COMPACT_ATOMS: atom_id res chain seq x y z
N MET A 1 -12.47 -3.83 -18.30
CA MET A 1 -11.53 -3.82 -17.16
C MET A 1 -11.69 -2.52 -16.37
N GLY A 2 -11.85 -2.64 -15.05
CA GLY A 2 -11.88 -1.50 -14.14
C GLY A 2 -10.49 -0.89 -13.92
N PHE A 3 -10.42 0.18 -13.12
CA PHE A 3 -9.16 0.84 -12.77
C PHE A 3 -8.19 -0.11 -12.04
N ILE A 4 -8.69 -0.85 -11.05
CA ILE A 4 -7.88 -1.81 -10.27
C ILE A 4 -7.32 -2.91 -11.16
N ASP A 5 -8.13 -3.49 -12.05
CA ASP A 5 -7.68 -4.56 -12.95
C ASP A 5 -6.56 -4.06 -13.88
N ARG A 6 -6.64 -2.81 -14.37
CA ARG A 6 -5.59 -2.23 -15.21
C ARG A 6 -4.29 -1.99 -14.45
N ILE A 7 -4.38 -1.50 -13.21
CA ILE A 7 -3.19 -1.34 -12.36
C ILE A 7 -2.56 -2.70 -12.07
N HIS A 8 -3.36 -3.70 -11.72
CA HIS A 8 -2.87 -5.04 -11.43
C HIS A 8 -2.12 -5.63 -12.63
N CYS A 9 -2.71 -5.58 -13.83
CA CYS A 9 -2.03 -6.04 -15.06
C CYS A 9 -0.72 -5.28 -15.31
N TYR A 10 -0.75 -3.95 -15.21
CA TYR A 10 0.45 -3.14 -15.41
C TYR A 10 1.56 -3.48 -14.40
N LEU A 11 1.23 -3.61 -13.11
CA LEU A 11 2.20 -3.94 -12.08
C LEU A 11 2.81 -5.32 -12.28
N HIS A 12 1.99 -6.30 -12.65
CA HIS A 12 2.46 -7.66 -12.93
C HIS A 12 3.35 -7.73 -14.17
N GLU A 13 3.06 -6.93 -15.20
CA GLU A 13 3.92 -6.80 -16.39
C GLU A 13 5.27 -6.13 -16.06
N GLN A 14 5.27 -5.12 -15.19
CA GLN A 14 6.49 -4.38 -14.84
C GLN A 14 7.37 -5.12 -13.81
N TYR A 15 6.76 -5.87 -12.90
CA TYR A 15 7.45 -6.56 -11.81
C TYR A 15 6.99 -8.03 -11.73
N PRO A 16 7.45 -8.88 -12.67
CA PRO A 16 7.00 -10.27 -12.77
C PRO A 16 7.39 -11.12 -11.56
N ASP A 17 8.44 -10.73 -10.84
CA ASP A 17 8.95 -11.43 -9.65
C ASP A 17 8.25 -11.00 -8.35
N ILE A 18 7.31 -10.04 -8.41
CA ILE A 18 6.56 -9.57 -7.26
C ILE A 18 5.13 -10.12 -7.33
N GLU A 19 4.68 -10.71 -6.22
CA GLU A 19 3.28 -11.11 -6.07
C GLU A 19 2.40 -9.88 -5.79
N PHE A 20 1.37 -9.68 -6.62
CA PHE A 20 0.35 -8.65 -6.41
C PHE A 20 -0.98 -9.28 -6.08
N ILE A 21 -1.53 -8.98 -4.91
CA ILE A 21 -2.80 -9.51 -4.44
C ILE A 21 -3.84 -8.39 -4.39
N VAL A 22 -4.95 -8.57 -5.09
CA VAL A 22 -6.10 -7.65 -5.01
C VAL A 22 -7.08 -8.15 -3.97
N ASN A 23 -7.05 -7.57 -2.77
CA ASN A 23 -8.06 -7.83 -1.75
C ASN A 23 -9.28 -6.91 -1.96
N ARG A 24 -10.48 -7.49 -2.07
CA ARG A 24 -11.76 -6.77 -2.22
C ARG A 24 -12.70 -6.97 -1.04
N GLU A 25 -12.24 -7.62 0.02
CA GLU A 25 -13.01 -7.77 1.25
C GLU A 25 -13.25 -6.40 1.88
N GLU A 26 -14.50 -6.14 2.24
CA GLU A 26 -14.84 -4.96 3.02
C GLU A 26 -14.30 -5.16 4.44
N THR A 27 -13.31 -4.35 4.79
CA THR A 27 -12.74 -4.31 6.13
C THR A 27 -13.26 -3.07 6.84
N ASP A 28 -13.48 -3.16 8.15
CA ASP A 28 -13.92 -2.03 8.99
C ASP A 28 -12.77 -1.05 9.28
N ASN A 29 -11.96 -0.74 8.25
CA ASN A 29 -10.85 0.18 8.34
C ASN A 29 -11.32 1.60 8.03
N SER A 30 -11.77 2.30 9.08
CA SER A 30 -12.26 3.68 8.98
C SER A 30 -11.17 4.72 8.75
N TYR A 31 -9.88 4.35 8.80
CA TYR A 31 -8.78 5.29 8.65
C TYR A 31 -8.49 5.62 7.17
N TYR A 32 -8.33 4.60 6.33
CA TYR A 32 -8.10 4.80 4.90
C TYR A 32 -9.41 4.95 4.13
N HIS A 33 -9.46 5.93 3.24
CA HIS A 33 -10.63 6.28 2.46
C HIS A 33 -10.53 5.68 1.05
N GLY A 34 -11.17 4.52 0.86
CA GLY A 34 -11.17 3.82 -0.43
C GLY A 34 -10.00 2.86 -0.55
N ILE A 35 -9.07 3.12 -1.48
CA ILE A 35 -7.96 2.20 -1.76
C ILE A 35 -6.88 2.35 -0.69
N ASN A 36 -6.46 1.22 -0.13
CA ASN A 36 -5.25 1.06 0.68
C ASN A 36 -4.36 -0.03 0.09
N PHE A 37 -3.12 -0.09 0.56
CA PHE A 37 -2.16 -1.11 0.15
C PHE A 37 -1.21 -1.44 1.31
N LYS A 38 -0.61 -2.62 1.19
CA LYS A 38 0.41 -3.14 2.11
C LYS A 38 1.51 -3.78 1.28
N ILE A 39 2.74 -3.70 1.76
CA ILE A 39 3.88 -4.41 1.16
C ILE A 39 4.50 -5.26 2.25
N SER A 40 4.62 -6.55 1.94
CA SER A 40 5.22 -7.53 2.83
C SER A 40 6.47 -8.14 2.20
N ILE A 41 7.43 -8.47 3.04
CA ILE A 41 8.59 -9.29 2.69
C ILE A 41 8.62 -10.44 3.69
N ASN A 42 8.67 -11.69 3.21
CA ASN A 42 8.63 -12.90 4.05
C ASN A 42 7.51 -12.86 5.10
N ASP A 43 6.29 -12.55 4.66
CA ASP A 43 5.08 -12.41 5.49
C ASP A 43 5.10 -11.29 6.54
N MET A 44 6.18 -10.49 6.59
CA MET A 44 6.28 -9.32 7.46
C MET A 44 5.87 -8.06 6.70
N GLU A 45 4.82 -7.40 7.18
CA GLU A 45 4.34 -6.12 6.63
C GLU A 45 5.33 -5.00 6.99
N ILE A 46 5.98 -4.42 5.98
CA ILE A 46 7.01 -3.39 6.16
C ILE A 46 6.59 -1.99 5.74
N VAL A 47 5.54 -1.92 4.90
CA VAL A 47 4.97 -0.68 4.40
C VAL A 47 3.45 -0.82 4.39
N ASP A 48 2.78 0.23 4.82
CA ASP A 48 1.35 0.41 4.65
C ASP A 48 1.06 1.75 3.98
N GLY A 49 -0.14 1.91 3.44
CA GLY A 49 -0.54 3.19 2.89
C GLY A 49 -1.95 3.18 2.32
N GLY A 50 -2.41 4.36 1.96
CA GLY A 50 -3.76 4.53 1.43
C GLY A 50 -4.17 5.98 1.34
N PHE A 51 -5.33 6.19 0.72
CA PHE A 51 -5.90 7.53 0.62
C PHE A 51 -6.46 7.99 1.95
N VAL A 52 -6.27 9.28 2.28
CA VAL A 52 -6.83 9.93 3.47
C VAL A 52 -7.39 11.30 3.09
N ASP A 53 -8.20 11.88 3.98
CA ASP A 53 -8.89 13.15 3.75
C ASP A 53 -8.22 14.36 4.43
N TRP A 54 -6.98 14.20 4.92
CA TRP A 54 -6.31 15.22 5.74
C TRP A 54 -6.19 16.56 5.05
N THR A 55 -5.74 16.61 3.80
CA THR A 55 -5.64 17.87 3.04
C THR A 55 -7.00 18.48 2.73
N GLN A 56 -8.04 17.67 2.53
CA GLN A 56 -9.40 18.17 2.36
C GLN A 56 -9.88 18.90 3.62
N LYS A 57 -9.59 18.34 4.80
CA LYS A 57 -9.93 18.93 6.11
C LYS A 57 -9.06 20.16 6.42
N LEU A 58 -7.74 20.05 6.27
CA LEU A 58 -6.78 21.10 6.64
C LEU A 58 -6.86 22.33 5.72
N LEU A 59 -7.13 22.13 4.43
CA LEU A 59 -7.20 23.21 3.44
C LEU A 59 -8.64 23.65 3.11
N GLY A 60 -9.65 22.95 3.66
CA GLY A 60 -11.05 23.23 3.37
C GLY A 60 -11.48 22.96 1.91
N ASN A 61 -10.70 22.18 1.15
CA ASN A 61 -10.95 21.91 -0.26
C ASN A 61 -11.29 20.43 -0.52
N LYS A 62 -12.57 20.12 -0.78
CA LYS A 62 -13.06 18.75 -1.07
C LYS A 62 -12.47 18.11 -2.33
N LYS A 63 -11.80 18.87 -3.19
CA LYS A 63 -11.14 18.36 -4.39
C LYS A 63 -9.75 17.76 -4.10
N GLU A 64 -9.17 18.05 -2.94
CA GLU A 64 -7.86 17.50 -2.59
C GLU A 64 -7.89 15.97 -2.52
N ARG A 65 -6.76 15.34 -2.85
CA ARG A 65 -6.54 13.91 -2.74
C ARG A 65 -5.16 13.71 -2.14
N LEU A 66 -5.08 13.03 -1.01
CA LEU A 66 -3.82 12.71 -0.37
C LEU A 66 -3.67 11.19 -0.29
N LEU A 67 -2.61 10.67 -0.91
CA LEU A 67 -2.12 9.32 -0.72
C LEU A 67 -0.96 9.39 0.27
N ILE A 68 -1.02 8.62 1.36
CA ILE A 68 0.08 8.49 2.33
C ILE A 68 0.65 7.08 2.30
N SER A 69 1.89 6.96 2.78
CA SER A 69 2.54 5.67 3.05
C SER A 69 3.39 5.77 4.31
N GLY A 70 3.34 4.76 5.17
CA GLY A 70 4.23 4.55 6.29
C GLY A 70 5.22 3.43 5.98
N ALA A 71 6.50 3.62 6.32
CA ALA A 71 7.54 2.63 6.11
C ALA A 71 8.42 2.53 7.36
N GLY A 72 8.49 1.35 7.96
CA GLY A 72 9.31 1.12 9.15
C GLY A 72 10.78 0.90 8.76
N VAL A 73 11.63 1.92 8.91
CA VAL A 73 13.06 1.83 8.53
C VAL A 73 13.79 0.73 9.32
N ASP A 74 13.53 0.63 10.61
CA ASP A 74 14.11 -0.43 11.46
C ASP A 74 13.62 -1.81 11.01
N LEU A 75 12.35 -1.91 10.59
CA LEU A 75 11.76 -3.16 10.13
C LEU A 75 12.38 -3.60 8.80
N GLN A 76 12.57 -2.66 7.87
CA GLN A 76 13.27 -2.92 6.61
C GLN A 76 14.70 -3.39 6.84
N LEU A 77 15.41 -2.81 7.81
CA LEU A 77 16.76 -3.23 8.18
C LEU A 77 16.75 -4.67 8.72
N ILE A 78 15.84 -4.97 9.65
CA ILE A 78 15.71 -6.30 10.26
C ILE A 78 15.37 -7.35 9.21
N THR A 79 14.38 -7.08 8.36
CA THR A 79 13.99 -7.99 7.28
C THR A 79 15.14 -8.24 6.31
N GLY A 80 15.86 -7.19 5.89
CA GLY A 80 17.03 -7.33 5.01
C GLY A 80 18.23 -8.03 5.66
N MET A 81 18.30 -8.07 7.01
CA MET A 81 19.27 -8.89 7.74
C MET A 81 18.84 -10.36 7.77
N LEU A 82 17.55 -10.66 7.92
CA LEU A 82 17.02 -12.02 7.88
C LEU A 82 17.27 -12.68 6.52
N ASP A 83 17.11 -11.94 5.42
CA ASP A 83 17.40 -12.42 4.05
C ASP A 83 18.88 -12.77 3.81
N ARG A 84 19.82 -12.24 4.60
CA ARG A 84 21.26 -12.52 4.43
C ARG A 84 21.76 -13.69 5.28
N ILE A 85 20.95 -14.19 6.18
CA ILE A 85 21.32 -15.26 7.13
C ILE A 85 20.85 -16.64 6.63
N ILE A 86 19.97 -16.68 5.63
CA ILE A 86 19.43 -17.90 5.02
C ILE A 86 20.18 -18.21 3.72
#